data_AF-A0A1N6X1B2-F1
#
_entry.id   AF-A0A1N6X1B2-F1
#
_cell.length_a   1.000
_cell.length_b   1.000
_cell.length_c   1.000
_cell.angle_alpha   90.00
_cell.angle_beta   90.00
_cell.angle_gamma   90.00
#
_symmetry.space_group_name_H-M   'P 1'
#
loop_
_entity.id
_entity.type
_entity.pdbx_description
1 polymer ?
#
loop_
_entity_poly.entity_id
_entity_poly.type
_entity_poly.pdbx_seq_one_letter_code
_entity_poly.pdbx_strand_id
1 'polypeptide(L)'
;MHSYVILYRFQKEDLNRNFKEKVLAAFPRHQDVTDAGFEYIGVAGGEEPAVVDTLNGILNEMGIGREGFFGQNDYVALYFSRDKDDDDVKRQLLIGTQDMVDKDAETMSADAHRNAILNLLKVDYAKAQPNK
;
A
#
# COMPACT_ATOMS: atom_id res chain seq x y z
N MET A 1 1.06 7.05 16.32
CA MET A 1 1.58 6.69 14.99
C MET A 1 1.35 5.22 14.81
N HIS A 2 0.72 4.86 13.70
CA HIS A 2 0.45 3.47 13.34
C HIS A 2 1.27 3.12 12.10
N SER A 3 1.64 1.84 11.99
CA SER A 3 2.29 1.31 10.81
C SER A 3 1.22 0.88 9.81
N TYR A 4 1.43 1.26 8.55
CA TYR A 4 0.56 0.92 7.44
C TYR A 4 1.40 0.28 6.35
N VAL A 5 0.80 -0.61 5.56
CA VAL A 5 1.42 -1.19 4.38
C VAL A 5 0.54 -0.89 3.18
N ILE A 6 1.13 -0.24 2.19
CA ILE A 6 0.48 0.07 0.93
C ILE A 6 0.95 -0.97 -0.07
N LEU A 7 0.03 -1.77 -0.57
CA LEU A 7 0.24 -2.61 -1.73
C LEU A 7 -0.41 -1.92 -2.92
N TYR A 8 0.30 -1.84 -4.04
CA TYR A 8 -0.25 -1.28 -5.26
C TYR A 8 0.21 -2.04 -6.48
N ARG A 9 -0.60 -1.98 -7.52
CA ARG A 9 -0.27 -2.45 -8.86
C ARG A 9 -1.03 -1.62 -9.87
N PHE A 10 -0.32 -1.11 -10.86
CA PHE A 10 -0.87 -0.50 -12.06
C PHE A 10 -0.34 -1.23 -13.30
N GLN A 11 -1.18 -1.39 -14.33
CA GLN A 11 -0.80 -1.97 -15.61
C GLN A 11 0.24 -1.13 -16.35
N LYS A 12 0.22 0.19 -16.14
CA LYS A 12 1.17 1.13 -16.72
C LYS A 12 2.32 1.39 -15.75
N GLU A 13 3.54 1.12 -16.18
CA GLU A 13 4.75 1.36 -15.38
C GLU A 13 4.90 2.82 -14.94
N ASP A 14 4.55 3.78 -15.81
CA ASP A 14 4.57 5.20 -15.46
C ASP A 14 3.62 5.54 -14.29
N LEU A 15 2.48 4.83 -14.17
CA LEU A 15 1.56 5.02 -13.05
C LEU A 15 2.11 4.39 -11.76
N ASN A 16 2.76 3.21 -11.83
CA ASN A 16 3.46 2.62 -10.69
C ASN A 16 4.54 3.58 -10.16
N ARG A 17 5.41 4.07 -11.05
CA ARG A 17 6.49 4.98 -10.67
C ARG A 17 5.94 6.29 -10.08
N ASN A 18 4.97 6.92 -10.74
CA ASN A 18 4.38 8.17 -10.26
C ASN A 18 3.65 8.00 -8.91
N PHE A 19 2.92 6.90 -8.73
CA PHE A 19 2.27 6.59 -7.45
C PHE A 19 3.32 6.39 -6.35
N LYS A 20 4.33 5.54 -6.61
CA LYS A 20 5.45 5.29 -5.69
C LYS A 20 6.09 6.62 -5.26
N GLU A 21 6.55 7.43 -6.21
CA GLU A 21 7.21 8.72 -5.95
C GLU A 21 6.34 9.65 -5.08
N LYS A 22 5.05 9.78 -5.40
CA LYS A 22 4.12 10.61 -4.60
C LYS A 22 3.91 10.07 -3.19
N VAL A 23 3.81 8.75 -3.03
CA VAL A 23 3.70 8.11 -1.70
C VAL A 23 4.97 8.32 -0.90
N LEU A 24 6.15 8.10 -1.48
CA LEU A 24 7.42 8.30 -0.79
C LEU A 24 7.63 9.76 -0.37
N ALA A 25 7.17 10.72 -1.19
CA ALA A 25 7.20 12.14 -0.86
C ALA A 25 6.24 12.50 0.29
N ALA A 26 5.05 11.89 0.34
CA ALA A 26 4.08 12.10 1.41
C ALA A 26 4.50 11.43 2.73
N PHE A 27 5.19 10.29 2.64
CA PHE A 27 5.64 9.48 3.78
C PHE A 27 7.17 9.32 3.76
N PRO A 28 7.93 10.33 4.22
CA PRO A 28 9.40 10.29 4.16
C PRO A 28 10.02 9.18 5.02
N ARG A 29 9.28 8.67 6.01
CA ARG A 29 9.66 7.50 6.81
C ARG A 29 8.91 6.29 6.27
N HIS A 30 9.55 5.57 5.37
CA HIS A 30 8.99 4.42 4.68
C HIS A 30 10.02 3.31 4.52
N GLN A 31 9.53 2.13 4.16
CA GLN A 31 10.34 1.03 3.67
C GLN A 31 9.63 0.42 2.47
N ASP A 32 10.29 0.44 1.31
CA ASP A 32 9.81 -0.25 0.13
C ASP A 32 10.38 -1.68 0.07
N VAL A 33 9.51 -2.63 -0.25
CA VAL A 33 9.86 -4.04 -0.43
C VAL A 33 9.23 -4.48 -1.72
N THR A 34 10.05 -5.04 -2.61
CA THR A 34 9.57 -5.77 -3.77
C THR A 34 9.69 -7.25 -3.47
N ASP A 35 8.58 -7.96 -3.44
CA ASP A 35 8.56 -9.41 -3.25
C ASP A 35 7.64 -10.09 -4.26
N ALA A 36 8.14 -11.12 -4.92
CA ALA A 36 7.45 -11.87 -5.98
C ALA A 36 6.74 -11.00 -7.06
N GLY A 37 7.29 -9.82 -7.37
CA GLY A 37 6.72 -8.91 -8.37
C GLY A 37 5.65 -7.94 -7.85
N PHE A 38 5.42 -7.93 -6.54
CA PHE A 38 4.56 -6.96 -5.86
C PHE A 38 5.40 -5.87 -5.22
N GLU A 39 4.89 -4.65 -5.23
CA GLU A 39 5.50 -3.51 -4.55
C GLU A 39 4.70 -3.19 -3.29
N TYR A 40 5.39 -3.30 -2.16
CA TYR A 40 4.88 -2.92 -0.84
C TYR A 40 5.62 -1.69 -0.35
N ILE A 41 4.89 -0.73 0.21
CA ILE A 41 5.46 0.43 0.89
C ILE A 41 4.90 0.43 2.30
N GLY A 42 5.76 0.11 3.27
CA GLY A 42 5.42 0.30 4.66
C GLY A 42 5.70 1.75 5.10
N VAL A 43 4.77 2.37 5.81
CA VAL A 43 4.82 3.78 6.22
C VAL A 43 4.35 3.98 7.66
N ALA A 44 4.85 5.03 8.33
CA ALA A 44 4.22 5.56 9.54
C ALA A 44 3.19 6.64 9.19
N GLY A 45 1.98 6.49 9.72
CA GLY A 45 0.91 7.47 9.58
C GLY A 45 0.30 7.91 10.91
N GLY A 46 -0.56 8.92 10.83
CA GLY A 46 -1.49 9.30 11.90
C GLY A 46 -2.61 8.27 12.04
N GLU A 47 -3.83 8.74 12.27
CA GLU A 47 -5.02 7.88 12.23
C GLU A 47 -5.32 7.43 10.79
N GLU A 48 -5.96 6.25 10.68
CA GLU A 48 -6.30 5.62 9.40
C GLU A 48 -6.99 6.58 8.41
N PRO A 49 -7.99 7.39 8.80
CA PRO A 49 -8.64 8.31 7.87
C PRO A 49 -7.67 9.29 7.22
N ALA A 50 -6.69 9.80 7.97
CA ALA A 50 -5.71 10.74 7.44
C ALA A 50 -4.76 10.09 6.41
N VAL A 51 -4.39 8.83 6.62
CA VAL A 51 -3.58 8.06 5.66
C VAL A 51 -4.39 7.77 4.41
N VAL A 52 -5.64 7.34 4.57
CA VAL A 52 -6.58 7.11 3.47
C VAL A 52 -6.81 8.37 2.66
N ASP A 53 -7.04 9.52 3.30
CA ASP A 53 -7.24 10.80 2.62
C ASP A 53 -5.99 11.25 1.85
N THR A 54 -4.80 11.04 2.43
CA THR A 54 -3.53 11.33 1.74
C THR A 54 -3.39 10.49 0.48
N LEU A 55 -3.65 9.18 0.59
CA LEU A 55 -3.57 8.27 -0.56
C LEU A 55 -4.64 8.62 -1.59
N ASN A 56 -5.88 8.85 -1.18
CA ASN A 56 -6.94 9.32 -2.08
C ASN A 56 -6.58 10.64 -2.77
N GLY A 57 -5.89 11.56 -2.10
CA GLY A 57 -5.37 12.79 -2.69
C GLY A 57 -4.37 12.51 -3.82
N ILE A 58 -3.35 11.68 -3.55
CA ILE A 58 -2.36 11.23 -4.55
C ILE A 58 -3.07 10.59 -5.75
N LEU A 59 -4.02 9.73 -5.45
CA LEU A 59 -4.80 9.01 -6.43
C LEU A 59 -5.64 9.95 -7.31
N ASN A 60 -6.34 10.90 -6.71
CA ASN A 60 -7.14 11.90 -7.41
C ASN A 60 -6.27 12.81 -8.30
N GLU A 61 -5.08 13.20 -7.83
CA GLU A 61 -4.10 13.94 -8.65
C GLU A 61 -3.65 13.16 -9.88
N MET A 62 -3.55 11.83 -9.76
CA MET A 62 -3.25 10.92 -10.87
C MET A 62 -4.44 10.73 -11.84
N GLY A 63 -5.62 11.26 -11.52
CA GLY A 63 -6.82 11.20 -12.35
C GLY A 63 -7.86 10.17 -11.91
N ILE A 64 -7.82 9.70 -10.66
CA ILE A 64 -8.79 8.73 -10.12
C ILE A 64 -10.18 9.35 -10.04
N GLY A 65 -11.17 8.61 -10.54
CA GLY A 65 -12.55 9.08 -10.69
C GLY A 65 -12.94 9.58 -12.08
N ARG A 66 -12.02 9.65 -13.05
CA ARG A 66 -12.37 9.85 -14.47
C ARG A 66 -12.64 8.48 -15.10
N GLU A 67 -13.82 8.28 -15.69
CA GLU A 67 -14.17 7.04 -16.39
C GLU A 67 -13.08 6.64 -17.39
N GLY A 68 -12.60 5.38 -17.28
CA GLY A 68 -11.62 4.80 -18.22
C GLY A 68 -10.14 5.02 -17.90
N PHE A 69 -9.78 5.60 -16.75
CA PHE A 69 -8.37 5.94 -16.46
C PHE A 69 -7.52 4.77 -15.93
N PHE A 70 -8.14 3.72 -15.39
CA PHE A 70 -7.46 2.57 -14.79
C PHE A 70 -7.73 1.28 -15.56
N GLY A 71 -6.68 0.48 -15.69
CA GLY A 71 -6.75 -0.85 -16.26
C GLY A 71 -7.58 -1.78 -15.38
N GLN A 72 -8.10 -2.85 -15.98
CA GLN A 72 -8.92 -3.84 -15.26
C GLN A 72 -8.19 -4.57 -14.12
N ASN A 73 -6.88 -4.39 -13.98
CA ASN A 73 -6.06 -5.03 -12.94
C ASN A 73 -5.36 -4.02 -12.02
N ASP A 74 -5.76 -2.75 -12.07
CA ASP A 74 -5.17 -1.72 -11.24
C ASP A 74 -5.81 -1.73 -9.85
N TYR A 75 -4.98 -1.78 -8.81
CA TYR A 75 -5.46 -1.73 -7.43
C TYR A 75 -4.48 -1.04 -6.49
N VAL A 76 -5.04 -0.51 -5.41
CA VAL A 76 -4.30 0.00 -4.26
C VAL A 76 -5.01 -0.46 -3.01
N ALA A 77 -4.28 -1.18 -2.17
CA ALA A 77 -4.75 -1.75 -0.91
C ALA A 77 -3.90 -1.21 0.24
N LEU A 78 -4.57 -0.73 1.28
CA LEU A 78 -3.98 -0.30 2.54
C LEU A 78 -4.20 -1.39 3.58
N TYR A 79 -3.12 -1.87 4.18
CA TYR A 79 -3.13 -2.82 5.27
C TYR A 79 -2.70 -2.15 6.57
N PHE A 80 -3.36 -2.47 7.67
CA PHE A 80 -3.07 -1.93 8.99
C PHE A 80 -3.55 -2.87 10.09
N SER A 81 -2.97 -2.76 11.29
CA SER A 81 -3.53 -3.37 12.50
C SER A 81 -3.98 -2.28 13.47
N ARG A 82 -5.20 -2.39 14.00
CA ARG A 82 -5.75 -1.42 14.97
C ARG A 82 -5.32 -1.73 16.41
N ASP A 83 -4.88 -2.96 16.67
CA ASP A 83 -4.50 -3.43 18.00
C ASP A 83 -3.04 -3.91 18.03
N LYS A 84 -2.48 -4.09 19.22
CA LYS A 84 -1.14 -4.69 19.39
C LYS A 84 -1.10 -6.18 19.01
N ASP A 85 -2.23 -6.75 18.64
CA ASP A 85 -2.32 -8.11 18.12
C ASP A 85 -2.01 -8.11 16.62
N ASP A 86 -0.92 -8.79 16.27
CA ASP A 86 -0.45 -8.98 14.89
C ASP A 86 -1.43 -9.82 14.04
N ASP A 87 -2.44 -10.43 14.66
CA ASP A 87 -3.38 -11.35 13.99
C ASP A 87 -4.60 -10.66 13.35
N ASP A 88 -4.93 -9.40 13.71
CA ASP A 88 -6.07 -8.67 13.12
C ASP A 88 -5.61 -7.64 12.06
N VAL A 89 -4.92 -8.13 11.03
CA VAL A 89 -4.54 -7.31 9.88
C VAL A 89 -5.79 -6.99 9.06
N LYS A 90 -6.15 -5.71 9.03
CA LYS A 90 -7.26 -5.17 8.23
C LYS A 90 -6.74 -4.70 6.89
N ARG A 91 -7.60 -4.85 5.88
CA ARG A 91 -7.36 -4.39 4.51
C ARG A 91 -8.46 -3.42 4.10
N GLN A 92 -8.07 -2.25 3.62
CA GLN A 92 -8.94 -1.28 3.00
C GLN A 92 -8.51 -1.05 1.55
N LEU A 93 -9.43 -1.26 0.62
CA LEU A 93 -9.20 -0.98 -0.79
C LEU A 93 -9.47 0.49 -1.08
N LEU A 94 -8.52 1.13 -1.75
CA LEU A 94 -8.66 2.49 -2.27
C LEU A 94 -9.07 2.47 -3.75
N ILE A 95 -8.57 1.49 -4.50
CA ILE A 95 -8.96 1.19 -5.88
C ILE A 95 -8.95 -0.32 -6.09
N GLY A 96 -9.77 -0.77 -7.02
CA GLY A 96 -9.85 -2.17 -7.43
C GLY A 96 -10.88 -2.94 -6.62
N THR A 97 -10.84 -4.25 -6.75
CA THR A 97 -11.77 -5.17 -6.06
C THR A 97 -10.99 -6.14 -5.17
N GLN A 98 -11.66 -6.71 -4.16
CA GLN A 98 -11.03 -7.72 -3.30
C GLN A 98 -10.53 -8.90 -4.12
N ASP A 99 -11.34 -9.36 -5.07
CA ASP A 99 -10.99 -10.44 -5.99
C ASP A 99 -9.71 -10.17 -6.79
N MET A 100 -9.39 -8.91 -7.13
CA MET A 100 -8.15 -8.59 -7.86
C MET A 100 -6.93 -8.79 -6.98
N VAL A 101 -6.99 -8.31 -5.73
CA VAL A 101 -5.90 -8.47 -4.76
C VAL A 101 -5.76 -9.93 -4.36
N ASP A 102 -6.88 -10.62 -4.15
CA ASP A 102 -6.89 -12.01 -3.72
C ASP A 102 -6.41 -12.95 -4.83
N LYS A 103 -6.82 -12.76 -6.09
CA LYS A 103 -6.29 -13.53 -7.22
C LYS A 103 -4.79 -13.35 -7.40
N ASP A 104 -4.32 -12.11 -7.27
CA ASP A 104 -2.90 -11.82 -7.34
C ASP A 104 -2.15 -12.47 -6.16
N ALA A 105 -2.70 -12.39 -4.94
CA ALA A 105 -2.13 -13.06 -3.77
C ALA A 105 -2.16 -14.59 -3.87
N GLU A 106 -3.18 -15.18 -4.51
CA GLU A 106 -3.30 -16.63 -4.78
C GLU A 106 -2.29 -17.12 -5.83
N THR A 107 -1.85 -16.26 -6.76
CA THR A 107 -0.74 -16.60 -7.67
C THR A 107 0.59 -16.69 -6.92
N MET A 108 0.69 -16.14 -5.72
CA MET A 108 1.79 -16.36 -4.79
C MET A 108 1.48 -17.50 -3.82
N SER A 109 2.52 -18.00 -3.15
CA SER A 109 2.27 -18.65 -1.87
C SER A 109 1.64 -17.61 -0.94
N ALA A 110 0.38 -17.82 -0.54
CA ALA A 110 -0.37 -16.93 0.34
C ALA A 110 0.43 -16.56 1.62
N ASP A 111 1.31 -17.46 2.05
CA ASP A 111 2.22 -17.26 3.18
C ASP A 111 3.25 -16.15 2.93
N ALA A 112 3.81 -16.04 1.71
CA ALA A 112 4.80 -15.01 1.38
C ALA A 112 4.16 -13.62 1.38
N HIS A 113 3.00 -13.48 0.75
CA HIS A 113 2.22 -12.24 0.74
C HIS A 113 1.88 -11.78 2.17
N ARG A 114 1.36 -12.69 3.01
CA ARG A 114 1.03 -12.39 4.40
C ARG A 114 2.27 -12.04 5.23
N ASN A 115 3.38 -12.76 5.05
CA ASN A 115 4.61 -12.49 5.78
C ASN A 115 5.22 -11.13 5.44
N ALA A 116 5.20 -10.73 4.16
CA ALA A 116 5.68 -9.40 3.76
C ALA A 116 4.89 -8.28 4.46
N ILE A 117 3.56 -8.39 4.49
CA ILE A 117 2.69 -7.42 5.17
C ILE A 117 2.96 -7.39 6.67
N LEU A 118 3.01 -8.56 7.33
CA LEU A 118 3.25 -8.64 8.78
C LEU A 118 4.62 -8.08 9.15
N ASN A 119 5.66 -8.38 8.37
CA ASN A 119 7.00 -7.88 8.62
C ASN A 119 7.06 -6.36 8.53
N LEU A 120 6.40 -5.75 7.53
CA LEU A 120 6.35 -4.30 7.38
C LEU A 120 5.49 -3.63 8.47
N LEU A 121 4.37 -4.23 8.88
CA LEU A 121 3.56 -3.70 9.98
C LEU A 121 4.31 -3.67 11.32
N LYS A 122 5.26 -4.59 11.52
CA LYS A 122 6.11 -4.67 12.73
C LYS A 122 7.22 -3.63 12.77
N VAL A 123 7.49 -2.94 11.67
CA VAL A 123 8.56 -1.94 11.60
C VAL A 123 8.17 -0.72 12.43
N ASP A 124 9.09 -0.31 13.31
CA ASP A 124 9.01 0.94 14.04
C ASP A 124 9.51 2.09 13.16
N TYR A 125 8.64 2.59 12.29
CA TYR A 125 8.94 3.70 11.38
C TYR A 125 9.22 5.03 12.11
N ALA A 126 8.94 5.13 13.42
CA ALA A 126 9.35 6.29 14.19
C ALA A 126 10.87 6.33 14.41
N LYS A 127 11.53 5.15 14.38
CA LYS A 127 13.00 4.99 14.46
C LYS A 127 13.66 4.79 13.10
N ALA A 128 12.88 4.50 12.05
CA ALA A 128 13.40 4.48 10.68
C ALA A 128 13.92 5.88 10.31
N GLN A 129 15.14 5.96 9.79
CA GLN A 129 15.67 7.21 9.26
C GLN A 129 14.83 7.61 8.03
N PRO A 130 14.54 8.91 7.84
CA PRO A 130 13.92 9.34 6.59
C PRO A 130 14.86 8.98 5.44
N ASN A 131 14.36 8.20 4.47
CA ASN A 131 15.11 7.92 3.26
C ASN A 131 15.22 9.22 2.47
N LYS A 132 16.45 9.67 2.24
CA LYS A 132 16.78 10.91 1.51
C LYS A 132 16.75 10.70 0.00
#